data_AF-M1C5X0-F1
#
_entry.id   AF-M1C5X0-F1
#
_cell.length_a   1.000
_cell.length_b   1.000
_cell.length_c   1.000
_cell.angle_alpha   90.00
_cell.angle_beta   90.00
_cell.angle_gamma   90.00
#
_symmetry.space_group_name_H-M   'P 1'
#
loop_
_entity.id
_entity.type
_entity.pdbx_description
1 polymer ?
#
loop_
_entity_poly.entity_id
_entity_poly.type
_entity_poly.pdbx_seq_one_letter_code
_entity_poly.pdbx_strand_id
1 'polypeptide(L)'
;MGCALLFLTPVFEYIPQCALAAIVIAAVIGLVDYDEAKFLWRVDKKDFLLWTITCMTTLLLGIEIGVLVGVGVSLAFVIHESANPHIAVLGRLPGTTIYRNTQQYPEAYTYNGIVIVRIDAPIYFANTSYIKDRLRDYEIEKEESKGRGPEVSRIHFVILEMARKSP
;
A
#
# COMPACT_ATOMS: atom_id res chain seq x y z
N MET A 1 -31.27 -12.26 32.49
CA MET A 1 -30.17 -11.74 33.33
C MET A 1 -30.58 -11.55 34.80
N GLY A 2 -31.70 -10.89 35.12
CA GLY A 2 -32.12 -10.65 36.52
C GLY A 2 -32.30 -11.88 37.42
N CYS A 3 -32.85 -12.99 36.90
CA CYS A 3 -32.97 -14.24 37.69
C CYS A 3 -31.61 -14.87 38.01
N ALA A 4 -30.66 -14.87 37.06
CA ALA A 4 -29.31 -15.38 37.30
C ALA A 4 -28.57 -14.53 38.35
N LEU A 5 -28.72 -13.21 38.33
CA LEU A 5 -28.13 -12.32 39.32
C LEU A 5 -28.80 -12.42 40.71
N LEU A 6 -30.06 -12.81 40.80
CA LEU A 6 -30.72 -12.98 42.12
C LEU A 6 -30.49 -14.36 42.73
N PHE A 7 -30.45 -15.42 41.93
CA PHE A 7 -30.37 -16.80 42.43
C PHE A 7 -28.96 -17.41 42.34
N LEU A 8 -28.12 -16.96 41.40
CA LEU A 8 -26.80 -17.56 41.12
C LEU A 8 -25.63 -16.71 41.63
N THR A 9 -25.83 -15.44 41.98
CA THR A 9 -24.81 -14.60 42.64
C THR A 9 -24.18 -15.22 43.90
N PRO A 10 -24.93 -15.85 44.84
CA PRO A 10 -24.30 -16.51 45.99
C PRO A 10 -23.43 -17.70 45.59
N VAL A 11 -23.65 -18.29 44.41
CA VAL A 11 -22.82 -19.39 43.88
C VAL A 11 -21.59 -18.83 43.15
N PHE A 12 -21.73 -17.70 42.45
CA PHE A 12 -20.64 -17.04 41.74
C PHE A 12 -19.58 -16.44 42.67
N GLU A 13 -19.94 -16.06 43.90
CA GLU A 13 -18.99 -15.55 44.91
C GLU A 13 -17.91 -16.57 45.28
N TYR A 14 -18.23 -17.87 45.23
CA TYR A 14 -17.29 -18.94 45.55
C TYR A 14 -16.41 -19.39 44.38
N ILE A 15 -16.53 -18.76 43.19
CA ILE A 15 -15.72 -19.15 42.05
C ILE A 15 -14.27 -18.70 42.28
N PRO A 16 -13.29 -19.64 42.27
CA PRO A 16 -11.89 -19.28 42.39
C PRO A 16 -11.45 -18.46 41.18
N GLN A 17 -10.63 -17.43 41.41
CA GLN A 17 -10.08 -16.56 40.35
C GLN A 17 -9.37 -17.36 39.24
N CYS A 18 -8.78 -18.51 39.58
CA CYS A 18 -8.14 -19.41 38.62
C CYS A 18 -9.11 -19.95 37.56
N ALA A 19 -10.36 -20.28 37.94
CA ALA A 19 -11.36 -20.78 36.99
C ALA A 19 -11.83 -19.68 36.03
N LEU A 20 -12.00 -18.44 36.53
CA LEU A 20 -12.33 -17.29 35.69
C LEU A 20 -11.20 -16.98 34.70
N ALA A 21 -9.95 -16.97 35.18
CA ALA A 21 -8.78 -16.78 34.32
C ALA A 21 -8.68 -17.85 33.24
N ALA A 22 -8.93 -19.12 33.57
CA ALA A 22 -8.92 -20.22 32.60
C ALA A 22 -9.98 -20.03 31.50
N ILE A 23 -11.19 -19.58 31.85
CA ILE A 23 -12.26 -19.30 30.87
C ILE A 23 -11.86 -18.14 29.95
N VAL A 24 -11.30 -17.06 30.50
CA VAL A 24 -10.84 -15.90 29.71
C VAL A 24 -9.71 -16.31 28.75
N ILE A 25 -8.71 -17.03 29.25
CA ILE A 25 -7.59 -17.51 28.42
C ILE A 25 -8.08 -18.44 27.31
N ALA A 26 -8.98 -19.39 27.63
CA ALA A 26 -9.56 -20.30 26.65
C ALA A 26 -10.34 -19.55 25.54
N ALA A 27 -11.03 -18.46 25.90
CA ALA A 27 -11.75 -17.63 24.94
C ALA A 27 -10.80 -16.80 24.05
N VAL A 28 -9.69 -16.29 24.61
CA VAL A 28 -8.75 -15.40 23.90
C VAL A 28 -7.77 -16.16 23.00
N ILE A 29 -7.39 -17.40 23.36
CA ILE A 29 -6.44 -18.20 22.55
C ILE A 29 -6.92 -18.36 21.10
N GLY A 30 -8.22 -18.54 20.88
CA GLY A 30 -8.80 -18.67 19.53
C GLY A 30 -8.92 -17.36 18.76
N LEU A 31 -8.70 -16.22 19.41
CA LEU A 31 -8.80 -14.89 18.81
C LEU A 31 -7.48 -14.40 18.23
N VAL A 32 -6.35 -14.96 18.67
CA VAL A 32 -5.02 -14.56 18.21
C VAL A 32 -4.69 -15.32 16.92
N ASP A 33 -4.78 -14.62 15.79
CA ASP A 33 -4.44 -15.17 14.49
C ASP A 33 -2.94 -14.99 14.19
N TYR A 34 -2.16 -16.03 14.45
CA TYR A 34 -0.72 -16.05 14.18
C TYR A 34 -0.40 -16.28 12.69
N ASP A 35 -1.32 -16.87 11.94
CA ASP A 35 -1.12 -17.15 10.53
C ASP A 35 -1.24 -15.86 9.72
N GLU A 36 -2.16 -14.98 10.09
CA GLU A 36 -2.30 -13.64 9.52
C GLU A 36 -1.02 -12.81 9.70
N ALA A 37 -0.41 -12.83 10.89
CA ALA A 37 0.85 -12.11 11.14
C ALA A 37 2.00 -12.61 10.23
N LYS A 38 2.10 -13.92 9.99
CA LYS A 38 3.09 -14.50 9.05
C LYS A 38 2.76 -14.17 7.60
N PHE A 39 1.48 -14.16 7.26
CA PHE A 39 1.01 -13.81 5.92
C PHE A 39 1.37 -12.36 5.60
N LEU A 40 1.07 -11.41 6.49
CA LEU A 40 1.44 -10.00 6.33
C LEU A 40 2.95 -9.83 6.15
N TRP A 41 3.77 -10.51 6.95
CA TRP A 41 5.23 -10.45 6.82
C TRP A 41 5.74 -10.87 5.43
N ARG A 42 5.05 -11.82 4.77
CA ARG A 42 5.45 -12.32 3.45
C ARG A 42 4.93 -11.45 2.31
N VAL A 43 3.78 -10.79 2.48
CA VAL A 43 3.11 -10.02 1.42
C VAL A 43 3.57 -8.57 1.42
N ASP A 44 3.37 -7.84 2.51
CA ASP A 44 3.74 -6.43 2.61
C ASP A 44 4.28 -6.08 4.01
N LYS A 45 5.56 -5.66 4.04
CA LYS A 45 6.24 -5.23 5.27
C LYS A 45 5.58 -4.01 5.92
N LYS A 46 4.93 -3.15 5.11
CA LYS A 46 4.28 -1.93 5.58
C LYS A 46 3.00 -2.28 6.36
N ASP A 47 2.20 -3.22 5.85
CA ASP A 47 1.01 -3.71 6.55
C ASP A 47 1.39 -4.46 7.83
N PHE A 48 2.46 -5.27 7.79
CA PHE A 48 3.00 -5.90 9.00
C PHE A 48 3.43 -4.87 10.06
N LEU A 49 4.06 -3.77 9.65
CA LEU A 49 4.45 -2.69 10.54
C LEU A 49 3.21 -2.02 11.16
N LEU A 50 2.18 -1.75 10.37
CA LEU A 50 0.91 -1.19 10.84
C LEU A 50 0.25 -2.11 11.89
N TRP A 51 0.19 -3.41 11.61
CA TRP A 51 -0.32 -4.42 12.53
C TRP A 51 0.48 -4.45 13.85
N THR A 52 1.81 -4.46 13.74
CA THR A 52 2.70 -4.52 14.91
C THR A 52 2.59 -3.26 15.78
N ILE A 53 2.55 -2.08 15.16
CA ILE A 53 2.37 -0.81 15.88
C ILE A 53 1.03 -0.82 16.60
N THR A 54 -0.07 -1.14 15.90
CA THR A 54 -1.42 -1.14 16.50
C THR A 54 -1.53 -2.14 17.65
N CYS A 55 -0.96 -3.34 17.49
CA CYS A 55 -0.91 -4.36 18.52
C CYS A 55 -0.12 -3.88 19.74
N MET A 56 1.10 -3.38 19.53
CA MET A 56 1.97 -2.91 20.61
C MET A 56 1.36 -1.71 21.36
N THR A 57 0.78 -0.75 20.64
CA THR A 57 0.07 0.39 21.25
C THR A 57 -1.13 -0.07 22.06
N THR A 58 -1.92 -1.01 21.54
CA THR A 58 -3.09 -1.56 22.26
C THR A 58 -2.69 -2.27 23.55
N LEU A 59 -1.60 -3.05 23.52
CA LEU A 59 -1.11 -3.78 24.68
C LEU A 59 -0.49 -2.88 25.75
N LEU A 60 0.18 -1.80 25.37
CA LEU A 60 0.90 -0.91 26.31
C LEU A 60 0.05 0.26 26.83
N LEU A 61 -0.79 0.84 25.96
CA LEU A 61 -1.53 2.07 26.25
C LEU A 61 -3.05 1.85 26.35
N GLY A 62 -3.51 0.64 26.04
CA GLY A 62 -4.93 0.26 26.09
C GLY A 62 -5.64 0.38 24.74
N ILE A 63 -6.85 -0.19 24.69
CA ILE A 63 -7.61 -0.36 23.44
C ILE A 63 -8.06 0.97 22.81
N GLU A 64 -8.43 1.97 23.62
CA GLU A 64 -8.89 3.27 23.12
C GLU A 64 -7.79 3.98 22.32
N ILE A 65 -6.59 4.08 22.90
CA ILE A 65 -5.43 4.70 22.25
C ILE A 65 -4.93 3.83 21.09
N GLY A 66 -4.91 2.51 21.27
CA GLY A 66 -4.51 1.56 20.23
C GLY A 66 -5.32 1.70 18.95
N VAL A 67 -6.65 1.78 19.05
CA VAL A 67 -7.54 1.98 17.89
C VAL A 67 -7.30 3.35 17.24
N LEU A 68 -7.16 4.42 18.03
CA LEU A 68 -6.93 5.76 17.50
C LEU A 68 -5.63 5.83 16.70
N VAL A 69 -4.55 5.25 17.24
CA VAL A 69 -3.25 5.17 16.55
C VAL A 69 -3.35 4.30 15.30
N GLY A 70 -3.98 3.12 15.38
CA GLY A 70 -4.12 2.23 14.23
C GLY A 70 -4.86 2.89 13.06
N VAL A 71 -5.98 3.55 13.33
CA VAL A 71 -6.74 4.29 12.31
C VAL A 71 -5.94 5.47 11.77
N GLY A 72 -5.27 6.23 12.63
CA GLY A 72 -4.47 7.38 12.22
C GLY A 72 -3.30 7.00 11.31
N VAL A 73 -2.56 5.95 11.67
CA VAL A 73 -1.43 5.46 10.87
C VAL A 73 -1.93 4.84 9.57
N SER A 74 -3.02 4.07 9.59
CA SER A 74 -3.64 3.51 8.37
C SER A 74 -4.06 4.62 7.40
N LEU A 75 -4.68 5.68 7.90
CA LEU A 75 -5.08 6.81 7.06
C LEU A 75 -3.87 7.55 6.48
N ALA A 76 -2.86 7.83 7.30
CA ALA A 76 -1.62 8.46 6.85
C ALA A 76 -0.94 7.62 5.76
N PHE A 77 -0.95 6.31 5.92
CA PHE A 77 -0.42 5.36 4.97
C PHE A 77 -1.14 5.40 3.62
N VAL A 78 -2.48 5.33 3.64
CA VAL A 78 -3.30 5.43 2.42
C VAL A 78 -3.08 6.76 1.71
N ILE A 79 -3.01 7.86 2.45
CA ILE A 79 -2.75 9.19 1.87
C ILE A 79 -1.37 9.22 1.20
N HIS A 80 -0.35 8.67 1.87
CA HIS A 80 1.02 8.63 1.34
C HIS A 80 1.13 7.76 0.09
N GLU A 81 0.52 6.57 0.09
CA GLU A 81 0.46 5.66 -1.05
C GLU A 81 -0.25 6.34 -2.25
N SER A 82 -1.36 7.04 -1.98
CA SER A 82 -2.13 7.75 -3.00
C SER A 82 -1.41 9.00 -3.53
N ALA A 83 -0.59 9.66 -2.71
CA ALA A 83 0.18 10.85 -3.09
C ALA A 83 1.39 10.53 -3.98
N ASN A 84 1.93 9.31 -3.93
CA ASN A 84 3.07 8.86 -4.72
C ASN A 84 2.67 7.79 -5.73
N PRO A 85 1.84 8.13 -6.73
CA PRO A 85 1.38 7.16 -7.72
C PRO A 85 2.53 6.59 -8.53
N HIS A 86 2.42 5.32 -8.94
CA HIS A 86 3.38 4.71 -9.82
C HIS A 86 3.30 5.33 -11.22
N ILE A 87 4.43 5.87 -11.69
CA ILE A 87 4.58 6.46 -13.02
C ILE A 87 5.59 5.61 -13.79
N ALA A 88 5.21 5.15 -14.98
CA ALA A 88 6.03 4.26 -15.79
C ALA A 88 6.29 4.85 -17.18
N VAL A 89 7.54 4.78 -17.64
CA VAL A 89 7.90 5.13 -19.02
C VAL A 89 7.66 3.92 -19.91
N LEU A 90 6.94 4.13 -21.00
CA LEU A 90 6.55 3.09 -21.96
C LEU A 90 7.50 3.09 -23.17
N GLY A 91 7.99 1.90 -23.51
CA GLY A 91 8.73 1.61 -24.72
C GLY A 91 7.95 0.66 -25.62
N ARG A 92 8.24 0.70 -26.92
CA ARG A 92 7.65 -0.18 -27.92
C ARG A 92 8.44 -1.49 -27.99
N LEU A 93 7.74 -2.62 -27.94
CA LEU A 93 8.34 -3.93 -28.16
C LEU A 93 8.75 -4.12 -29.65
N PRO A 94 9.95 -4.68 -29.94
CA PRO A 94 10.41 -4.92 -31.31
C PRO A 94 9.42 -5.76 -32.12
N GLY A 95 9.08 -5.30 -33.32
CA GLY A 95 8.19 -6.03 -34.24
C GLY A 95 6.70 -6.03 -33.87
N THR A 96 6.28 -5.33 -32.81
CA THR A 96 4.87 -5.26 -32.39
C THR A 96 4.36 -3.82 -32.33
N THR A 97 3.06 -3.63 -32.08
CA THR A 97 2.44 -2.34 -31.77
C THR A 97 2.21 -2.14 -30.26
N ILE A 98 2.79 -3.02 -29.43
CA ILE A 98 2.54 -3.05 -27.98
C ILE A 98 3.57 -2.19 -27.25
N TYR A 99 3.08 -1.37 -26.32
CA TYR A 99 3.90 -0.54 -25.43
C TYR A 99 3.93 -1.14 -24.02
N ARG A 100 5.12 -1.29 -23.45
CA ARG A 100 5.35 -1.86 -22.10
C ARG A 100 6.39 -1.05 -21.34
N ASN A 101 6.41 -1.21 -20.01
CA ASN A 101 7.36 -0.50 -19.15
C ASN A 101 8.80 -0.91 -19.51
N THR A 102 9.65 0.07 -19.81
CA THR A 102 11.06 -0.14 -20.18
C THR A 102 11.90 -0.73 -19.04
N GLN A 103 11.52 -0.49 -17.78
CA GLN A 103 12.20 -1.09 -16.63
C GLN A 103 11.91 -2.59 -16.49
N GLN A 104 10.73 -3.03 -16.92
CA GLN A 104 10.32 -4.44 -16.86
C GLN A 104 10.75 -5.23 -18.11
N TYR A 105 10.78 -4.58 -19.27
CA TYR A 105 11.13 -5.20 -20.56
C TYR A 105 12.30 -4.43 -21.20
N PRO A 106 13.55 -4.85 -20.96
CA PRO A 106 14.75 -4.18 -21.49
C PRO A 106 14.82 -4.13 -23.03
N GLU A 107 14.12 -5.03 -23.71
CA GLU A 107 14.00 -5.07 -25.17
C GLU A 107 13.11 -3.96 -25.75
N ALA A 108 12.30 -3.31 -24.92
CA ALA A 108 11.41 -2.24 -25.35
C ALA A 108 12.22 -0.96 -25.63
N TYR A 109 12.12 -0.42 -26.85
CA TYR A 109 12.84 0.79 -27.25
C TYR A 109 11.90 2.00 -27.29
N THR A 110 12.46 3.18 -27.06
CA THR A 110 11.73 4.44 -27.20
C THR A 110 12.15 5.16 -28.48
N TYR A 111 11.38 6.16 -28.89
CA TYR A 111 11.73 7.02 -30.02
C TYR A 111 12.41 8.31 -29.51
N ASN A 112 13.41 8.79 -30.24
CA ASN A 112 14.04 10.08 -29.95
C ASN A 112 13.00 11.20 -30.13
N GLY A 113 12.97 12.16 -29.20
CA GLY A 113 12.02 13.27 -29.22
C GLY A 113 10.58 12.95 -28.76
N ILE A 114 10.25 11.68 -28.45
CA ILE A 114 8.91 11.28 -27.96
C ILE A 114 9.02 10.55 -26.62
N VAL A 115 8.30 11.00 -25.61
CA VAL A 115 8.17 10.31 -24.32
C VAL A 115 6.75 9.83 -24.12
N ILE A 116 6.59 8.56 -23.80
CA ILE A 116 5.28 7.97 -23.49
C ILE A 116 5.30 7.60 -22.01
N VAL A 117 4.40 8.20 -21.24
CA VAL A 117 4.31 8.01 -19.78
C VAL A 117 2.95 7.46 -19.44
N ARG A 118 2.90 6.37 -18.68
CA ARG A 118 1.68 5.85 -18.07
C ARG A 118 1.59 6.31 -16.63
N ILE A 119 0.44 6.85 -16.25
CA ILE A 119 0.14 7.22 -14.87
C ILE A 119 -0.86 6.19 -14.35
N ASP A 120 -0.40 5.30 -13.48
CA ASP A 120 -1.21 4.19 -12.94
C ASP A 120 -2.07 4.65 -11.73
N ALA A 121 -2.62 5.88 -11.78
CA ALA A 121 -3.44 6.44 -10.70
C ALA A 121 -4.35 7.59 -11.18
N PRO A 122 -5.48 7.85 -10.49
CA PRO A 122 -6.30 9.03 -10.76
C PRO A 122 -5.52 10.31 -10.42
N ILE A 123 -5.62 11.34 -11.25
CA ILE A 123 -4.95 12.63 -11.02
C ILE A 123 -5.87 13.55 -10.22
N TYR A 124 -5.38 14.07 -9.10
CA TYR A 124 -6.08 15.02 -8.24
C TYR A 124 -5.08 15.96 -7.55
N PHE A 125 -5.57 17.01 -6.90
CA PHE A 125 -4.73 18.13 -6.43
C PHE A 125 -3.53 17.73 -5.56
N ALA A 126 -3.63 16.65 -4.77
CA ALA A 126 -2.52 16.25 -3.90
C ALA A 126 -1.37 15.56 -4.66
N ASN A 127 -1.62 14.95 -5.81
CA ASN A 127 -0.59 14.22 -6.57
C ASN A 127 -0.07 14.98 -7.79
N THR A 128 -0.71 16.09 -8.19
CA THR A 128 -0.29 16.86 -9.37
C THR A 128 1.13 17.39 -9.26
N SER A 129 1.55 17.83 -8.06
CA SER A 129 2.93 18.29 -7.82
C SER A 129 3.93 17.16 -8.03
N TYR A 130 3.66 15.99 -7.45
CA TYR A 130 4.50 14.80 -7.60
C TYR A 130 4.62 14.37 -9.07
N ILE A 131 3.49 14.30 -9.79
CA ILE A 131 3.47 13.93 -11.20
C ILE A 131 4.28 14.93 -12.03
N LYS A 132 4.12 16.23 -11.78
CA LYS A 132 4.84 17.29 -12.50
C LYS A 132 6.36 17.19 -12.30
N ASP A 133 6.80 16.96 -11.06
CA ASP A 133 8.23 16.84 -10.75
C ASP A 133 8.80 15.57 -11.40
N ARG A 134 8.09 14.44 -11.35
CA ARG A 134 8.52 13.21 -12.03
C ARG A 134 8.57 13.33 -13.55
N LEU A 135 7.62 14.05 -14.16
CA LEU A 135 7.67 14.31 -15.61
C LEU A 135 8.92 15.13 -16.01
N ARG A 136 9.32 16.09 -15.17
CA ARG A 136 10.55 16.88 -15.40
C ARG A 136 11.81 16.02 -15.29
N ASP A 137 11.87 15.10 -14.33
CA ASP A 137 12.99 14.17 -14.21
C ASP A 137 13.17 13.35 -15.50
N TYR A 138 12.07 12.87 -16.09
CA TYR A 138 12.10 12.11 -17.35
C TYR A 138 12.47 12.95 -18.58
N GLU A 139 12.28 14.28 -18.55
CA GLU A 139 12.78 15.16 -19.60
C GLU A 139 14.31 15.27 -19.56
N ILE A 140 14.90 15.18 -18.37
CA ILE A 140 16.35 15.35 -18.15
C ILE A 140 17.11 14.03 -18.37
N GLU A 141 16.60 12.89 -17.88
CA GLU A 141 17.28 11.58 -18.04
C GLU A 141 17.38 11.08 -19.49
N LYS A 142 16.52 11.58 -20.39
CA LYS A 142 16.42 11.03 -21.75
C LYS A 142 17.46 11.56 -22.74
N GLU A 143 18.29 12.52 -22.33
CA GLU A 143 19.44 12.98 -23.12
C GLU A 143 20.47 11.84 -23.33
N GLU A 144 20.43 10.76 -22.53
CA GLU A 144 21.40 9.66 -22.58
C GLU A 144 20.84 8.29 -23.08
N SER A 145 19.55 8.18 -23.41
CA SER A 145 18.91 6.86 -23.65
C SER A 145 18.85 6.44 -25.13
N LYS A 146 19.04 5.12 -25.40
CA LYS A 146 19.03 4.44 -26.71
C LYS A 146 17.67 4.56 -27.45
N GLY A 147 17.32 5.73 -27.95
CA GLY A 147 16.15 5.88 -28.80
C GLY A 147 16.47 5.64 -30.27
N ARG A 148 15.51 5.06 -31.00
CA ARG A 148 15.59 4.94 -32.46
C ARG A 148 15.09 6.21 -33.11
N GLY A 149 15.82 6.72 -34.11
CA GLY A 149 15.46 7.91 -34.88
C GLY A 149 16.66 8.87 -35.02
N PRO A 150 16.50 9.99 -35.75
CA PRO A 150 17.49 11.06 -35.72
C PRO A 150 17.72 11.52 -34.28
N GLU A 151 18.95 11.87 -33.91
CA GLU A 151 19.22 12.50 -32.61
C GLU A 151 18.50 13.84 -32.56
N VAL A 152 17.64 14.00 -31.57
CA VAL A 152 16.87 15.23 -31.36
C VAL A 152 17.30 15.78 -30.01
N SER A 153 17.73 17.04 -29.98
CA SER A 153 18.23 17.70 -28.77
C SER A 153 17.14 18.04 -27.75
N ARG A 154 15.86 17.88 -28.11
CA ARG A 154 14.72 18.19 -27.25
C ARG A 154 13.57 17.22 -27.48
N ILE A 155 12.78 16.98 -26.44
CA ILE A 155 11.50 16.28 -26.54
C ILE A 155 10.52 17.20 -27.28
N HIS A 156 9.85 16.67 -28.29
CA HIS A 156 8.83 17.38 -29.07
C HIS A 156 7.42 16.98 -28.67
N PHE A 157 7.23 15.72 -28.27
CA PHE A 157 5.93 15.18 -27.91
C PHE A 157 6.00 14.35 -26.62
N VAL A 158 5.08 14.64 -25.70
CA VAL A 158 4.81 13.82 -24.51
C VAL A 158 3.42 13.21 -24.68
N ILE A 159 3.35 11.88 -24.68
CA ILE A 159 2.11 11.13 -24.76
C ILE A 159 1.82 10.60 -23.35
N LEU A 160 0.72 11.08 -22.76
CA LEU A 160 0.24 10.60 -21.47
C LEU A 160 -0.79 9.50 -21.69
N GLU A 161 -0.42 8.26 -21.37
CA GLU A 161 -1.35 7.14 -21.33
C GLU A 161 -2.10 7.16 -20.00
N MET A 162 -3.34 7.63 -20.05
CA MET A 162 -4.26 7.73 -18.90
C MET A 162 -5.21 6.53 -18.82
N ALA A 163 -5.08 5.56 -19.72
CA ALA A 163 -5.96 4.40 -19.77
C ALA A 163 -5.67 3.50 -18.57
N ARG A 164 -6.70 3.24 -17.76
CA ARG A 164 -6.62 2.26 -16.67
C ARG A 164 -6.36 0.89 -17.31
N LYS A 165 -5.21 0.28 -16.97
CA LYS A 165 -4.90 -1.10 -17.34
C LYS A 165 -6.11 -1.97 -16.96
N SER A 166 -6.79 -2.56 -17.95
CA SER A 166 -7.81 -3.56 -17.65
C SER A 166 -7.12 -4.73 -16.96
N PRO A 167 -7.72 -5.31 -15.91
CA PRO A 167 -7.15 -6.47 -15.22
C PRO A 167 -6.88 -7.63 -16.18
#